data_AF-A0A965ZBW1-F1
#
_entry.id   AF-A0A965ZBW1-F1
#
_cell.length_a   1.000
_cell.length_b   1.000
_cell.length_c   1.000
_cell.angle_alpha   90.00
_cell.angle_beta   90.00
_cell.angle_gamma   90.00
#
_symmetry.space_group_name_H-M   'P 1'
#
loop_
_entity.id
_entity.type
_entity.pdbx_description
1 polymer ?
#
loop_
_entity_poly.entity_id
_entity_poly.type
_entity_poly.pdbx_seq_one_letter_code
_entity_poly.pdbx_strand_id
1 'polypeptide(L)' 'MRYDPIPADLFIANRLRLAKLMKTASVAILVSNDAMPRNGDQYFPYRQNSDLFYLCGIEQPGTV' A
#
# COMPACT_ATOMS: atom_id res chain seq x y z
N MET A 1 11.51 6.51 12.18
CA MET A 1 10.33 6.45 11.28
C MET A 1 9.20 7.25 11.91
N ARG A 2 8.17 7.63 11.15
CA ARG A 2 7.02 8.43 11.68
C ARG A 2 6.23 7.71 12.78
N TYR A 3 6.36 6.38 12.89
CA TYR A 3 5.69 5.53 13.86
C TYR A 3 6.55 4.29 14.17
N ASP A 4 6.21 3.61 15.27
CA ASP A 4 6.83 2.34 15.67
C ASP A 4 6.51 1.22 14.68
N PRO A 5 7.38 0.21 14.52
CA PRO A 5 7.14 -0.90 13.61
C PRO A 5 5.78 -1.56 13.84
N ILE A 6 4.96 -1.60 12.80
CA ILE A 6 3.66 -2.27 12.84
C ILE A 6 3.88 -3.79 12.74
N PRO A 7 3.25 -4.61 13.60
CA PRO A 7 3.40 -6.06 13.54
C PRO A 7 2.99 -6.66 12.19
N ALA A 8 3.83 -7.56 11.65
CA ALA A 8 3.57 -8.23 10.38
C ALA A 8 2.26 -9.03 10.36
N ASP A 9 1.85 -9.54 11.52
CA ASP A 9 0.63 -10.33 11.70
C ASP A 9 -0.64 -9.57 11.29
N LEU A 10 -0.67 -8.24 11.50
CA LEU A 10 -1.79 -7.40 11.08
C LEU A 10 -1.98 -7.46 9.56
N PHE A 11 -0.89 -7.29 8.81
CA PHE A 11 -0.92 -7.29 7.35
C PHE A 11 -1.26 -8.67 6.79
N ILE A 12 -0.75 -9.75 7.41
CA ILE A 12 -1.11 -11.12 7.06
C ILE A 12 -2.62 -11.34 7.25
N ALA A 13 -3.18 -10.94 8.40
CA ALA A 13 -4.60 -11.06 8.67
C ALA A 13 -5.46 -10.27 7.66
N ASN A 14 -5.02 -9.07 7.28
CA ASN A 14 -5.73 -8.25 6.29
C ASN A 14 -5.75 -8.91 4.90
N ARG A 15 -4.62 -9.47 4.45
CA ARG A 15 -4.57 -10.22 3.17
C ARG A 15 -5.43 -11.48 3.20
N LEU A 16 -5.48 -12.19 4.33
CA LEU A 16 -6.38 -13.34 4.48
C LEU A 16 -7.86 -12.95 4.41
N ARG A 17 -8.24 -11.78 4.95
CA ARG A 17 -9.61 -11.25 4.81
C ARG A 17 -9.93 -10.93 3.36
N LEU A 18 -9.00 -10.29 2.63
CA LEU A 18 -9.18 -10.02 1.20
C LEU A 18 -9.34 -11.32 0.40
N ALA A 19 -8.46 -12.29 0.61
CA ALA A 19 -8.48 -13.57 -0.09
C ALA A 19 -9.82 -14.33 0.07
N LYS A 20 -10.47 -14.22 1.24
CA LYS A 20 -11.80 -14.82 1.49
C LYS A 20 -12.92 -14.20 0.66
N LEU A 21 -12.75 -12.96 0.21
CA LEU A 21 -13.74 -12.24 -0.62
C LEU A 21 -13.45 -12.40 -2.12
N MET A 22 -12.28 -12.92 -2.49
CA MET A 22 -11.87 -13.09 -3.87
C MET A 22 -12.51 -14.33 -4.50
N LYS A 23 -12.73 -14.26 -5.81
CA LYS A 23 -13.16 -15.43 -6.59
C LYS A 23 -12.04 -16.47 -6.64
N THR A 24 -12.40 -17.74 -6.75
CA THR A 24 -11.44 -18.82 -7.00
C THR A 24 -10.64 -18.53 -8.28
N ALA A 25 -9.35 -18.82 -8.27
CA ALA A 25 -8.44 -18.60 -9.41
C ALA A 25 -8.42 -17.14 -9.92
N SER A 26 -8.48 -16.16 -9.01
CA SER A 26 -8.32 -14.74 -9.34
C SER A 26 -7.05 -14.16 -8.72
N VAL A 27 -6.62 -12.99 -9.22
CA VAL A 27 -5.46 -12.25 -8.73
C VAL A 27 -5.87 -10.83 -8.37
N ALA A 28 -5.30 -10.30 -7.29
CA ALA A 28 -5.40 -8.90 -6.91
C ALA A 28 -4.03 -8.25 -7.10
N ILE A 29 -3.99 -7.13 -7.80
CA ILE A 29 -2.78 -6.34 -8.04
C ILE A 29 -3.02 -4.98 -7.40
N LEU A 30 -2.11 -4.56 -6.53
CA LEU A 30 -2.14 -3.26 -5.86
C LEU A 30 -0.89 -2.49 -6.26
N VAL A 31 -1.04 -1.20 -6.55
CA VAL A 31 0.06 -0.36 -6.99
C VAL A 31 0.24 0.82 -6.06
N SER A 32 1.50 1.23 -5.86
CA SER A 32 1.80 2.43 -5.10
C SER A 32 1.33 3.67 -5.83
N ASN A 33 1.07 4.75 -5.09
CA ASN A 33 0.84 6.04 -5.73
C ASN A 33 2.13 6.59 -6.35
N ASP A 34 1.98 7.42 -7.39
CA ASP A 34 3.07 8.24 -7.92
C ASP A 34 3.31 9.48 -7.06
N ALA A 35 4.48 10.12 -7.23
CA ALA A 35 4.75 11.41 -6.63
C ALA A 35 3.90 12.49 -7.33
N MET A 36 3.05 13.20 -6.57
CA MET A 36 2.16 14.22 -7.12
C MET A 36 2.89 15.55 -7.31
N PRO A 37 2.99 16.10 -8.53
CA PRO A 37 3.62 17.40 -8.78
C PRO A 37 2.89 18.53 -8.04
N ARG A 38 3.65 19.48 -7.51
CA ARG A 38 3.12 20.68 -6.84
C ARG A 38 3.35 21.94 -7.68
N ASN A 39 4.58 22.19 -8.10
CA ASN A 39 4.94 23.30 -8.99
C ASN A 39 6.35 23.06 -9.56
N GLY A 40 6.52 23.17 -10.89
CA GLY A 40 7.81 22.95 -11.53
C GLY A 40 8.39 21.57 -11.22
N ASP A 41 9.55 21.56 -10.59
CA ASP A 41 10.28 20.37 -10.12
C ASP A 41 9.91 19.94 -8.68
N GLN A 42 8.99 20.64 -8.02
CA GLN A 42 8.56 20.33 -6.66
C GLN A 42 7.36 19.38 -6.65
N TYR A 43 7.35 18.47 -5.67
CA TYR A 43 6.27 17.53 -5.42
C TYR A 43 5.59 17.81 -4.08
N PHE A 44 4.34 17.37 -3.93
CA PHE A 44 3.71 17.27 -2.62
C PHE A 44 4.41 16.21 -1.76
N PRO A 45 4.30 16.28 -0.42
CA PRO A 45 4.73 15.20 0.44
C PRO A 45 4.09 13.88 0.00
N TYR A 46 4.91 12.86 -0.19
CA TYR A 46 4.44 11.58 -0.68
C TYR A 46 3.36 10.99 0.24
N ARG A 47 2.28 10.49 -0.37
CA ARG A 47 1.22 9.78 0.32
C ARG A 47 0.94 8.47 -0.42
N GLN A 48 1.31 7.37 0.23
CA GLN A 48 1.05 6.04 -0.27
C GLN A 48 -0.45 5.77 -0.47
N ASN A 49 -0.77 4.89 -1.43
CA ASN A 49 -2.08 4.30 -1.59
C ASN A 49 -2.53 3.60 -0.29
N SER A 50 -3.70 3.98 0.23
CA SER A 50 -4.19 3.47 1.51
C SER A 50 -4.42 1.96 1.51
N ASP A 51 -4.88 1.38 0.39
CA ASP A 51 -5.17 -0.05 0.29
C ASP A 51 -3.87 -0.88 0.26
N LEU A 52 -2.88 -0.44 -0.52
CA LEU A 52 -1.56 -1.07 -0.54
C LEU A 52 -0.91 -0.99 0.85
N PHE A 53 -0.97 0.17 1.49
CA PHE A 53 -0.45 0.31 2.84
C PHE A 53 -1.20 -0.57 3.86
N TYR A 54 -2.53 -0.64 3.77
CA TYR A 54 -3.34 -1.46 4.68
C TYR A 54 -3.04 -2.96 4.55
N LEU A 55 -2.69 -3.43 3.36
CA LEU A 55 -2.42 -4.85 3.09
C LEU A 55 -0.96 -5.25 3.28
N CYS A 56 -0.01 -4.31 3.14
CA CYS A 56 1.42 -4.63 3.07
C CYS A 56 2.30 -3.75 3.97
N GLY A 57 1.84 -2.60 4.44
CA GLY A 57 2.65 -1.66 5.24
C GLY A 57 3.78 -0.97 4.47
N ILE A 58 3.83 -1.11 3.15
CA ILE A 58 4.90 -0.58 2.30
C ILE A 58 4.63 0.90 1.99
N GLU A 59 5.57 1.78 2.31
CA GLU A 59 5.47 3.23 2.04
C GLU A 59 6.27 3.69 0.81
N GLN A 60 6.97 2.78 0.13
CA GLN A 60 7.85 3.13 -0.99
C GLN A 60 7.03 3.34 -2.27
N PRO A 61 7.33 4.39 -3.06
CA PRO A 61 6.79 4.53 -4.42
C PRO A 61 7.39 3.47 -5.36
N GLY A 62 6.75 3.24 -6.51
CA GLY A 62 7.19 2.26 -7.50
C GLY A 62 6.98 0.79 -7.11
N THR A 63 6.06 0.52 -6.18
CA THR A 63 5.74 -0.83 -5.72
C THR A 63 4.50 -1.38 -6.42
N VAL A 64 4.54 -2.65 -6.81
CA VAL A 64 3.43 -3.45 -7.36
C VAL A 64 3.37 -4.81 -6.65
#